data_AF-A0A379WA60-F1
#
_entry.id   AF-A0A379WA60-F1
#
_cell.length_a   1.000
_cell.length_b   1.000
_cell.length_c   1.000
_cell.angle_alpha   90.00
_cell.angle_beta   90.00
_cell.angle_gamma   90.00
#
_symmetry.space_group_name_H-M   'P 1'
#
loop_
_entity.id
_entity.type
_entity.pdbx_description
1 polymer ?
#
loop_
_entity_poly.entity_id
_entity_poly.type
_entity_poly.pdbx_seq_one_letter_code
_entity_poly.pdbx_strand_id
1 'polypeptide(L)'
;MFGKLGNRHASSLVSIAIALLVVCLLLLLPAAESEAHLAILSIFWGIAIMVIGLGMQVKVLALAPDATDVAMALFSGIFNIGIGAGALVGNQVSLHWSMSAIGYIGAIPACAALVWAVLIFRKWPVTLEEQPH
;
A
#
# COMPACT_ATOMS: atom_id res chain seq x y z
N MET A 1 10.78 -25.37 -0.26
CA MET A 1 11.42 -24.39 -1.17
C MET A 1 10.43 -23.40 -1.82
N PHE A 2 9.21 -23.81 -2.18
CA PHE A 2 8.19 -22.92 -2.76
C PHE A 2 7.62 -21.86 -1.80
N GLY A 3 7.41 -22.17 -0.51
CA GLY A 3 6.94 -21.19 0.49
C GLY A 3 7.92 -20.03 0.74
N LYS A 4 9.23 -20.33 0.74
CA LYS A 4 10.30 -19.32 0.93
C LYS A 4 10.43 -18.38 -0.27
N LEU A 5 10.25 -18.89 -1.49
CA LEU A 5 10.19 -18.04 -2.69
C LEU A 5 8.89 -17.25 -2.74
N GLY A 6 7.72 -17.88 -2.61
CA GLY A 6 6.42 -17.21 -2.70
C GLY A 6 6.27 -16.03 -1.72
N ASN A 7 6.71 -16.18 -0.47
CA ASN A 7 6.59 -15.12 0.54
C ASN A 7 7.66 -14.01 0.40
N ARG A 8 8.85 -14.36 -0.12
CA ARG A 8 9.86 -13.37 -0.50
C ARG A 8 9.38 -12.53 -1.67
N HIS A 9 8.71 -13.14 -2.64
CA HIS A 9 8.05 -12.42 -3.74
C HIS A 9 6.91 -11.55 -3.21
N ALA A 10 6.05 -12.03 -2.30
CA ALA A 10 4.97 -11.23 -1.72
C ALA A 10 5.48 -9.95 -1.03
N SER A 11 6.55 -10.05 -0.24
CA SER A 11 7.17 -8.89 0.42
C SER A 11 7.78 -7.90 -0.57
N SER A 12 8.44 -8.42 -1.61
CA SER A 12 9.00 -7.60 -2.69
C SER A 12 7.89 -6.94 -3.53
N LEU A 13 6.82 -7.67 -3.83
CA LEU A 13 5.67 -7.19 -4.60
C LEU A 13 4.97 -6.03 -3.88
N VAL A 14 4.73 -6.16 -2.57
CA VAL A 14 4.17 -5.05 -1.78
C VAL A 14 5.08 -3.83 -1.81
N SER A 15 6.40 -4.01 -1.65
CA SER A 15 7.35 -2.88 -1.68
C SER A 15 7.38 -2.18 -3.04
N ILE A 16 7.38 -2.97 -4.13
CA ILE A 16 7.34 -2.46 -5.50
C ILE A 16 6.01 -1.74 -5.76
N ALA A 17 4.89 -2.28 -5.27
CA ALA A 17 3.58 -1.64 -5.41
C ALA A 17 3.49 -0.33 -4.65
N ILE A 18 4.07 -0.23 -3.44
CA ILE A 18 4.16 1.06 -2.71
C ILE A 18 5.05 2.04 -3.47
N ALA A 19 6.18 1.60 -4.03
CA ALA A 19 7.02 2.46 -4.85
C ALA A 19 6.29 2.96 -6.11
N LEU A 20 5.53 2.09 -6.77
CA LEU A 20 4.67 2.46 -7.90
C LEU A 20 3.59 3.46 -7.49
N LEU A 21 2.96 3.29 -6.32
CA LEU A 21 2.00 4.23 -5.76
C LEU A 21 2.63 5.61 -5.52
N VAL A 22 3.85 5.67 -4.97
CA VAL A 22 4.60 6.93 -4.80
C VAL A 22 4.79 7.61 -6.15
N VAL A 23 5.24 6.88 -7.17
CA VAL A 23 5.41 7.42 -8.53
C VAL A 23 4.07 7.92 -9.08
N CYS A 24 2.98 7.17 -8.91
CA CYS A 24 1.65 7.59 -9.36
C CYS A 24 1.22 8.91 -8.71
N LEU A 25 1.46 9.07 -7.41
CA LEU A 25 1.10 10.28 -6.67
C LEU A 25 1.95 11.49 -7.07
N LEU A 26 3.26 11.31 -7.30
CA LEU A 26 4.16 12.36 -7.77
C LEU A 26 3.86 12.80 -9.22
N LEU A 27 3.43 11.86 -10.06
CA LEU A 27 3.09 12.11 -11.46
C LEU A 27 1.64 12.52 -11.66
N LEU A 28 0.81 12.57 -10.61
CA LEU A 28 -0.61 12.90 -10.71
C LEU A 28 -0.84 14.28 -11.34
N LEU A 29 -0.13 15.30 -10.86
CA LEU A 29 -0.24 16.66 -11.41
C LEU A 29 0.26 16.76 -12.87
N PRO A 30 1.47 16.31 -13.23
CA PRO A 30 1.92 16.39 -14.62
C PRO A 30 1.12 15.50 -15.58
N ALA A 31 0.56 14.39 -15.10
CA ALA A 31 -0.34 13.56 -15.92
C ALA A 31 -1.69 14.23 -16.18
N ALA A 32 -2.13 15.15 -15.30
CA ALA A 32 -3.41 15.83 -15.42
C ALA A 32 -3.56 16.72 -16.66
N GLU A 33 -2.45 17.05 -17.32
CA GLU A 33 -2.42 17.80 -18.58
C GLU A 33 -3.00 17.03 -19.77
N SER A 34 -3.19 15.70 -19.65
CA SER A 34 -3.73 14.87 -20.72
C SER A 34 -4.56 13.71 -20.19
N GLU A 35 -5.77 13.55 -20.73
CA GLU A 35 -6.66 12.44 -20.39
C GLU A 35 -6.00 11.07 -20.59
N ALA A 36 -5.20 10.90 -21.65
CA ALA A 36 -4.50 9.64 -21.91
C ALA A 36 -3.44 9.33 -20.84
N HIS A 37 -2.68 10.34 -20.40
CA HIS A 37 -1.70 10.17 -19.33
C HIS A 37 -2.38 9.86 -17.99
N LEU A 38 -3.48 10.55 -17.66
CA LEU A 38 -4.28 10.22 -16.47
C LEU A 38 -4.86 8.81 -16.53
N ALA A 39 -5.40 8.38 -17.67
CA ALA A 39 -5.96 7.04 -17.84
C ALA A 39 -4.90 5.97 -17.58
N ILE A 40 -3.72 6.09 -18.21
CA ILE A 40 -2.59 5.18 -17.98
C ILE A 40 -2.16 5.20 -16.52
N LEU A 41 -2.02 6.38 -15.92
CA LEU A 41 -1.63 6.53 -14.53
C LEU A 41 -2.63 5.86 -13.57
N SER A 42 -3.93 6.01 -13.82
CA SER A 42 -4.99 5.41 -13.01
C SER A 42 -4.98 3.88 -13.04
N ILE A 43 -4.61 3.27 -14.18
CA ILE A 43 -4.44 1.82 -14.28
C ILE A 43 -3.32 1.35 -13.36
N PHE A 44 -2.14 1.99 -13.45
CA PHE A 44 -1.01 1.66 -12.59
C PHE A 44 -1.31 1.91 -11.11
N TRP A 45 -2.01 3.00 -10.82
CA TRP A 45 -2.42 3.33 -9.47
C TRP A 45 -3.39 2.29 -8.89
N GLY A 46 -4.37 1.84 -9.66
CA GLY A 46 -5.31 0.79 -9.27
C GLY A 46 -4.62 -0.55 -9.02
N ILE A 47 -3.69 -0.95 -9.90
CA ILE A 47 -2.87 -2.16 -9.72
C ILE A 47 -2.04 -2.05 -8.43
N ALA A 48 -1.40 -0.90 -8.19
CA ALA A 48 -0.61 -0.69 -6.99
C ALA A 48 -1.44 -0.86 -5.71
N ILE A 49 -2.59 -0.20 -5.59
CA ILE A 49 -3.46 -0.30 -4.42
C ILE A 49 -3.98 -1.73 -4.22
N MET A 50 -4.37 -2.42 -5.28
CA MET A 50 -4.82 -3.81 -5.20
C MET A 50 -3.73 -4.75 -4.67
N VAL A 51 -2.50 -4.65 -5.21
CA VAL A 51 -1.36 -5.47 -4.78
C VAL A 51 -0.98 -5.17 -3.32
N ILE A 52 -1.02 -3.91 -2.90
CA ILE A 52 -0.77 -3.52 -1.50
C ILE A 52 -1.83 -4.15 -0.59
N GLY A 53 -3.11 -4.00 -0.91
CA GLY A 53 -4.22 -4.52 -0.11
C GLY A 53 -4.14 -6.03 0.07
N LEU A 54 -4.05 -6.77 -1.04
CA LEU A 54 -3.96 -8.24 -1.03
C LEU A 54 -2.67 -8.72 -0.37
N GLY A 55 -1.53 -8.10 -0.68
CA GLY A 55 -0.24 -8.51 -0.13
C GLY A 55 -0.13 -8.30 1.38
N MET A 56 -0.71 -7.22 1.91
CA MET A 56 -0.80 -6.98 3.35
C MET A 56 -1.81 -7.92 4.02
N GLN A 57 -2.95 -8.19 3.37
CA GLN A 57 -3.92 -9.16 3.88
C GLN A 57 -3.31 -10.55 4.04
N VAL A 58 -2.58 -11.05 3.02
CA VAL A 58 -1.85 -12.33 3.10
C VAL A 58 -0.86 -12.34 4.26
N LYS A 59 -0.16 -11.23 4.51
CA LYS A 59 0.78 -11.11 5.63
C LYS A 59 0.08 -11.12 7.00
N VAL A 60 -1.08 -10.48 7.13
CA VAL A 60 -1.87 -10.52 8.36
C VAL A 60 -2.32 -11.94 8.67
N LEU A 61 -2.84 -12.65 7.67
CA LEU A 61 -3.24 -14.06 7.80
C LEU A 61 -2.04 -14.96 8.20
N ALA A 62 -0.87 -14.71 7.61
CA ALA A 62 0.36 -15.42 7.92
C ALA A 62 0.88 -15.16 9.34
N LEU A 63 0.62 -13.97 9.91
CA LEU A 63 1.11 -13.57 11.22
C LEU A 63 0.21 -14.03 12.38
N ALA A 64 -1.08 -14.24 12.12
CA ALA A 64 -2.05 -14.64 13.14
C ALA A 64 -3.00 -15.74 12.62
N PRO A 65 -2.48 -16.92 12.21
CA PRO A 65 -3.31 -18.00 11.68
C PRO A 65 -4.34 -18.48 12.71
N ASP A 66 -3.96 -18.53 13.99
CA ASP A 66 -4.78 -19.03 15.10
C ASP A 66 -5.95 -18.10 15.48
N ALA A 67 -5.94 -16.85 14.99
CA ALA A 67 -6.94 -15.82 15.29
C ALA A 67 -7.33 -15.02 14.05
N THR A 68 -7.52 -15.71 12.92
CA THR A 68 -7.77 -15.13 11.60
C THR A 68 -8.90 -14.10 11.59
N ASP A 69 -10.06 -14.42 12.18
CA ASP A 69 -11.22 -13.53 12.18
C ASP A 69 -10.94 -12.21 12.92
N VAL A 70 -10.26 -12.30 14.06
CA VAL A 70 -9.88 -11.13 14.87
C VAL A 70 -8.82 -10.30 14.14
N ALA A 71 -7.80 -10.94 13.57
CA ALA A 71 -6.74 -10.28 12.83
C ALA A 71 -7.28 -9.54 11.60
N MET A 72 -8.21 -10.17 10.87
CA MET A 72 -8.87 -9.57 9.71
C MET A 72 -9.82 -8.42 10.08
N ALA A 73 -10.53 -8.53 11.21
CA ALA A 73 -11.34 -7.42 11.73
C ALA A 73 -10.47 -6.21 12.10
N LEU A 74 -9.32 -6.42 12.75
CA LEU A 74 -8.36 -5.36 13.04
C LEU A 74 -7.76 -4.75 11.77
N PHE A 75 -7.39 -5.59 10.80
CA PHE A 75 -6.89 -5.14 9.50
C PHE A 75 -7.90 -4.24 8.78
N SER A 76 -9.16 -4.67 8.71
CA SER A 76 -10.26 -3.89 8.14
C SER A 76 -10.48 -2.57 8.91
N GLY A 77 -10.44 -2.62 10.24
CA GLY A 77 -10.56 -1.45 11.10
C GLY A 77 -9.49 -0.39 10.80
N ILE A 78 -8.22 -0.80 10.72
CA ILE A 78 -7.11 0.12 10.39
C ILE A 78 -7.20 0.60 8.94
N PHE A 79 -7.63 -0.25 8.00
CA PHE A 79 -7.83 0.15 6.60
C PHE A 79 -8.86 1.28 6.47
N ASN A 80 -9.99 1.17 7.18
CA ASN A 80 -11.03 2.20 7.20
C ASN A 80 -10.56 3.50 7.87
N ILE A 81 -9.77 3.40 8.95
CA ILE A 81 -9.11 4.57 9.55
C ILE A 81 -8.21 5.26 8.52
N GLY A 82 -7.44 4.47 7.74
CA GLY A 82 -6.60 4.98 6.66
C GLY A 82 -7.39 5.73 5.59
N ILE A 83 -8.52 5.18 5.13
CA ILE A 83 -9.41 5.85 4.17
C ILE A 83 -9.92 7.17 4.75
N GLY A 84 -10.46 7.14 5.98
CA GLY A 84 -11.00 8.33 6.64
C GLY A 84 -9.94 9.42 6.86
N ALA A 85 -8.74 9.04 7.31
CA ALA A 85 -7.61 9.94 7.48
C ALA A 85 -7.17 10.54 6.14
N GLY A 86 -7.07 9.73 5.09
CA GLY A 86 -6.72 10.19 3.74
C GLY A 86 -7.75 11.18 3.18
N ALA A 87 -9.03 10.91 3.35
CA ALA A 87 -10.11 11.81 2.95
C ALA A 87 -10.07 13.14 3.72
N LEU A 88 -9.84 13.09 5.05
CA LEU A 88 -9.70 14.28 5.87
C LEU A 88 -8.49 15.13 5.45
N VAL A 89 -7.32 14.51 5.30
CA VAL A 89 -6.11 15.22 4.86
C VAL A 89 -6.31 15.80 3.46
N GLY A 90 -6.90 15.04 2.53
CA GLY A 90 -7.23 15.52 1.18
C GLY A 90 -8.17 16.72 1.19
N ASN A 91 -9.19 16.72 2.06
CA ASN A 91 -10.07 17.86 2.26
C ASN A 91 -9.32 19.08 2.81
N GLN A 92 -8.46 18.90 3.82
CA GLN A 92 -7.66 19.99 4.40
C GLN A 92 -6.71 20.62 3.39
N VAL A 93 -6.05 19.80 2.57
CA VAL A 93 -5.17 20.24 1.48
C VAL A 93 -5.95 21.02 0.42
N SER A 94 -7.15 20.55 0.08
CA SER A 94 -8.03 21.22 -0.88
C SER A 94 -8.50 22.59 -0.39
N LEU A 95 -8.79 22.73 0.90
CA LEU A 95 -9.27 23.97 1.50
C LEU A 95 -8.16 25.01 1.75
N HIS A 96 -6.97 24.57 2.19
CA HIS A 96 -5.93 25.49 2.65
C HIS A 96 -4.78 25.70 1.65
N TRP A 97 -4.58 24.79 0.70
CA TRP A 97 -3.49 24.88 -0.29
C TRP A 97 -4.03 24.87 -1.72
N SER A 98 -4.29 23.70 -2.30
CA SER A 98 -4.92 23.55 -3.60
C SER A 98 -5.25 22.07 -3.84
N MET A 99 -6.19 21.80 -4.75
CA MET A 99 -6.41 20.43 -5.23
C MET A 99 -5.22 19.85 -6.00
N SER A 100 -4.42 20.68 -6.67
CA SER A 100 -3.22 20.22 -7.39
C SER A 100 -2.12 19.68 -6.46
N ALA A 101 -2.10 20.09 -5.19
CA ALA A 101 -1.11 19.63 -4.21
C ALA A 101 -1.42 18.23 -3.65
N ILE A 102 -2.61 17.67 -3.86
CA ILE A 102 -3.06 16.41 -3.24
C ILE A 102 -2.10 15.26 -3.56
N GLY A 103 -1.63 15.13 -4.80
CA GLY A 103 -0.67 14.10 -5.19
C GLY A 103 0.63 14.19 -4.39
N TYR A 104 1.21 15.39 -4.28
CA TYR A 104 2.45 15.60 -3.54
C TYR A 104 2.30 15.38 -2.04
N ILE A 105 1.21 15.85 -1.44
CA ILE A 105 0.95 15.64 -0.01
C ILE A 105 0.69 14.16 0.28
N GLY A 106 -0.03 13.46 -0.59
CA GLY A 106 -0.23 12.01 -0.49
C GLY A 106 1.06 11.21 -0.68
N ALA A 107 2.01 11.71 -1.45
CA ALA A 107 3.30 11.05 -1.65
C ALA A 107 4.15 11.00 -0.35
N ILE A 108 3.97 11.94 0.58
CA ILE A 108 4.70 11.97 1.86
C ILE A 108 4.43 10.71 2.71
N PRO A 109 3.18 10.38 3.09
CA PRO A 109 2.90 9.14 3.82
C PRO A 109 3.18 7.89 2.97
N ALA A 110 3.04 7.94 1.65
CA ALA A 110 3.40 6.81 0.79
C ALA A 110 4.91 6.51 0.81
N CYS A 111 5.76 7.54 0.81
CA CYS A 111 7.21 7.40 1.00
C CYS A 111 7.56 6.86 2.38
N ALA A 112 6.89 7.36 3.44
CA ALA A 112 7.07 6.82 4.79
C ALA A 112 6.68 5.34 4.86
N ALA A 113 5.57 4.95 4.23
CA ALA A 113 5.14 3.57 4.10
C ALA A 113 6.15 2.71 3.32
N LEU A 114 6.76 3.24 2.26
CA LEU A 114 7.78 2.53 1.48
C LEU A 114 9.03 2.24 2.33
N VAL A 115 9.55 3.27 3.02
CA VAL A 115 10.70 3.12 3.91
C VAL A 115 10.38 2.11 5.00
N TRP A 116 9.21 2.23 5.62
CA TRP A 116 8.78 1.29 6.66
C TRP A 116 8.65 -0.14 6.12
N ALA A 117 7.99 -0.34 4.98
CA ALA A 117 7.83 -1.64 4.33
C ALA A 117 9.18 -2.32 4.06
N VAL A 118 10.15 -1.58 3.52
CA VAL A 118 11.50 -2.10 3.29
C VAL A 118 12.18 -2.47 4.60
N LEU A 119 12.09 -1.64 5.63
CA LEU A 119 12.69 -1.92 6.94
C LEU A 119 12.07 -3.16 7.60
N ILE A 120 10.73 -3.26 7.65
CA ILE A 120 10.07 -4.39 8.29
C ILE A 120 10.28 -5.69 7.53
N PHE A 121 10.28 -5.67 6.19
CA PHE A 121 10.48 -6.89 5.40
C PHE A 121 11.93 -7.36 5.39
N ARG A 122 12.88 -6.45 5.63
CA ARG A 122 14.28 -6.83 5.88
C ARG A 122 14.48 -7.38 7.29
N LYS A 123 13.80 -6.79 8.30
CA LYS A 123 13.94 -7.18 9.71
C LYS A 123 13.20 -8.48 10.05
N TRP A 124 11.99 -8.65 9.51
CA TRP A 124 11.14 -9.82 9.69
C TRP A 124 10.73 -10.36 8.33
N PRO A 125 11.61 -11.12 7.66
CA PRO A 125 11.21 -11.91 6.51
C PRO A 125 10.33 -13.05 7.01
N VAL A 126 9.05 -12.76 7.29
CA VAL A 126 8.08 -13.77 7.73
C VAL A 126 8.13 -14.88 6.69
N THR A 127 8.56 -16.07 7.12
CA THR A 127 8.57 -17.27 6.31
C THR A 127 7.31 -18.00 6.72
N LEU A 128 6.38 -18.24 5.79
CA LEU A 128 5.36 -19.27 5.97
C LEU A 128 6.10 -20.62 5.98
N GLU A 129 6.82 -20.89 7.06
CA GLU A 129 7.33 -22.22 7.37
C GLU A 129 6.14 -23.01 7.91
N GLU A 130 6.00 -24.22 7.36
CA GLU A 130 4.93 -25.18 7.59
C GLU A 130 4.51 -25.19 9.06
N GLN A 131 3.22 -24.92 9.33
CA GLN A 131 2.65 -25.34 10.60
C GLN A 131 2.85 -26.86 10.70
N PRO A 132 3.54 -27.36 11.74
CA PRO A 132 3.66 -28.79 11.94
C PRO A 132 2.28 -29.32 12.30
N HIS A 133 1.66 -30.04 11.37
CA HIS A 133 0.68 -31.06 11.70
C HIS A 133 1.40 -32.39 11.87
#